data_AF-A0A0G3EVC5-F1
#
_entry.id   AF-A0A0G3EVC5-F1
#
_cell.length_a   1.000
_cell.length_b   1.000
_cell.length_c   1.000
_cell.angle_alpha   90.00
_cell.angle_beta   90.00
_cell.angle_gamma   90.00
#
_symmetry.space_group_name_H-M   'P 1'
#
loop_
_entity.id
_entity.type
_entity.pdbx_description
1 polymer ?
#
loop_
_entity_poly.entity_id
_entity_poly.type
_entity_poly.pdbx_seq_one_letter_code
_entity_poly.pdbx_strand_id
1 'polypeptide(L)'
;MALPPLLQNLALPVVASPMFIVSYPELVLAQCKAGIVGSFPALNARQPELLDEWLTRINEELTAFKAAHPERPVGPLAVNQIVHQSNARLEHDVRVCIDHKVPIFITSLRAPIKEILDAVHSYGGIVLHDVINIRHAQKALEAGVDGLILVAAGAGGHAGMLSPFALVGEVRKFFDGPLVLSGAIATGGAILAAQAMGADLAYIGTRFIASEEAHATDEYKRAIVDASAADIIYTNLFTGVHGNYIRQSILNAGLDPDNLPASDKSKMDFSGGTSKAKAWKDIWGAGQGVGLMESVQPAGQIVAQLKEEYEAARRRLLA
;
A
#
# COMPACT_ATOMS: atom_id res chain seq x y z
N MET A 1 -12.08 -19.44 -1.72
CA MET A 1 -10.95 -19.99 -0.92
C MET A 1 -10.92 -19.30 0.42
N ALA A 2 -10.54 -20.01 1.49
CA ALA A 2 -10.36 -19.36 2.80
C ALA A 2 -9.17 -18.40 2.76
N LEU A 3 -9.25 -17.32 3.53
CA LEU A 3 -8.16 -16.36 3.68
C LEU A 3 -6.90 -17.08 4.22
N PRO A 4 -5.68 -16.87 3.68
CA PRO A 4 -4.45 -17.50 4.16
C PRO A 4 -4.20 -17.24 5.66
N PRO A 5 -3.59 -18.17 6.42
CA PRO A 5 -3.33 -17.99 7.85
C PRO A 5 -2.58 -16.70 8.19
N LEU A 6 -1.68 -16.23 7.31
CA LEU A 6 -0.94 -14.98 7.49
C LEU A 6 -1.84 -13.73 7.55
N LEU A 7 -3.01 -13.79 6.93
CA LEU A 7 -3.98 -12.69 6.89
C LEU A 7 -5.12 -12.90 7.90
N GLN A 8 -5.10 -13.99 8.66
CA GLN A 8 -6.02 -14.27 9.76
C GLN A 8 -5.48 -13.67 11.07
N ASN A 9 -6.37 -13.44 12.04
CA ASN A 9 -6.01 -13.01 13.42
C ASN A 9 -5.28 -11.66 13.54
N LEU A 10 -5.42 -10.79 12.54
CA LEU A 10 -5.00 -9.39 12.66
C LEU A 10 -5.88 -8.65 13.67
N ALA A 11 -5.34 -7.59 14.30
CA ALA A 11 -6.11 -6.70 15.16
C ALA A 11 -7.27 -6.01 14.41
N LEU A 12 -7.06 -5.80 13.11
CA LEU A 12 -8.01 -5.30 12.11
C LEU A 12 -7.67 -5.92 10.75
N PRO A 13 -8.64 -6.15 9.85
CA PRO A 13 -8.42 -6.68 8.51
C PRO A 13 -7.84 -5.59 7.60
N VAL A 14 -6.59 -5.17 7.89
CA VAL A 14 -5.91 -4.07 7.24
C VAL A 14 -4.50 -4.49 6.82
N VAL A 15 -4.15 -4.12 5.60
CA VAL A 15 -2.78 -4.02 5.14
C VAL A 15 -2.45 -2.55 4.98
N ALA A 16 -1.46 -2.07 5.73
CA ALA A 16 -0.94 -0.73 5.52
C ALA A 16 -0.12 -0.73 4.22
N SER A 17 -0.51 0.09 3.25
CA SER A 17 0.06 0.03 1.91
C SER A 17 1.54 0.48 1.90
N PRO A 18 2.38 -0.13 1.07
CA PRO A 18 3.77 0.25 0.89
C PRO A 18 3.82 1.56 0.11
N MET A 19 4.37 2.59 0.73
CA MET A 19 4.44 3.93 0.15
C MET A 19 5.89 4.27 -0.15
N PHE A 20 6.17 4.54 -1.43
CA PHE A 20 7.50 4.97 -1.86
C PHE A 20 7.90 6.22 -1.08
N ILE A 21 9.16 6.28 -0.66
CA ILE A 21 9.76 7.32 0.19
C ILE A 21 9.11 7.56 1.57
N VAL A 22 8.00 6.90 1.93
CA VAL A 22 7.30 7.12 3.21
C VAL A 22 7.36 5.91 4.14
N SER A 23 7.16 4.70 3.61
CA SER A 23 7.19 3.47 4.41
C SER A 23 8.63 3.04 4.68
N TYR A 24 9.12 3.37 5.87
CA TYR A 24 10.44 3.01 6.39
C TYR A 24 10.29 2.08 7.61
N PRO A 25 11.37 1.43 8.11
CA PRO A 25 11.27 0.45 9.17
C PRO A 25 10.49 0.93 10.40
N GLU A 26 10.63 2.20 10.78
CA GLU A 26 9.93 2.81 11.92
C GLU A 26 8.40 2.68 11.78
N LEU A 27 7.86 3.10 10.63
CA LEU A 27 6.43 3.02 10.36
C LEU A 27 5.96 1.57 10.25
N VAL A 28 6.72 0.73 9.56
CA VAL A 28 6.39 -0.70 9.36
C VAL A 28 6.34 -1.43 10.69
N LEU A 29 7.32 -1.20 11.57
CA LEU A 29 7.37 -1.76 12.90
C LEU A 29 6.18 -1.31 13.74
N ALA A 30 5.81 -0.03 13.70
CA ALA A 30 4.65 0.48 14.42
C ALA A 30 3.34 -0.19 13.96
N GLN A 31 3.17 -0.37 12.65
CA GLN A 31 2.01 -1.05 12.05
C GLN A 31 1.94 -2.53 12.45
N CYS A 32 3.05 -3.27 12.32
CA CYS A 32 3.12 -4.67 12.72
C CYS A 32 2.87 -4.86 14.23
N LYS A 33 3.48 -4.02 15.09
CA LYS A 33 3.28 -4.05 16.55
C LYS A 33 1.87 -3.61 16.97
N ALA A 34 1.15 -2.89 16.12
CA ALA A 34 -0.27 -2.57 16.29
C ALA A 34 -1.20 -3.70 15.82
N GLY A 35 -0.66 -4.77 15.23
CA GLY A 35 -1.40 -5.98 14.87
C GLY A 35 -2.00 -5.98 13.47
N ILE A 36 -1.60 -5.08 12.59
CA ILE A 36 -1.98 -5.07 11.16
C ILE A 36 -0.77 -5.39 10.27
N VAL A 37 -0.99 -5.76 9.00
CA VAL A 37 0.13 -6.00 8.09
C VAL A 37 0.87 -4.68 7.84
N GLY A 38 2.14 -4.61 8.25
CA GLY A 38 3.02 -3.49 7.93
C GLY A 38 3.76 -3.77 6.61
N SER A 39 3.94 -2.75 5.78
CA SER A 39 4.62 -2.98 4.49
C SER A 39 5.42 -1.80 3.95
N PHE A 40 6.42 -2.11 3.14
CA PHE A 40 7.26 -1.12 2.45
C PHE A 40 7.68 -1.58 1.05
N PRO A 41 7.96 -0.66 0.10
CA PRO A 41 8.60 -0.99 -1.17
C PRO A 41 10.09 -1.29 -0.96
N ALA A 42 10.61 -2.37 -1.54
CA ALA A 42 12.03 -2.70 -1.46
C ALA A 42 12.93 -1.55 -1.95
N LEU A 43 12.47 -0.79 -2.95
CA LEU A 43 13.17 0.38 -3.49
C LEU A 43 13.35 1.55 -2.49
N ASN A 44 12.66 1.54 -1.35
CA ASN A 44 12.92 2.52 -0.29
C ASN A 44 14.30 2.29 0.36
N ALA A 45 14.79 1.05 0.39
CA ALA A 45 16.19 0.73 0.67
C ALA A 45 17.05 1.12 -0.54
N ARG A 46 17.35 2.42 -0.65
CA ARG A 46 18.00 3.02 -1.82
C ARG A 46 19.34 2.38 -2.16
N GLN A 47 20.16 2.10 -1.14
CA GLN A 47 21.34 1.26 -1.28
C GLN A 47 20.89 -0.21 -1.16
N PRO A 48 21.27 -1.10 -2.09
CA PRO A 48 20.86 -2.50 -2.06
C PRO A 48 21.09 -3.20 -0.72
N GLU A 49 22.21 -2.91 -0.10
CA GLU A 49 22.67 -3.53 1.14
C GLU A 49 21.74 -3.18 2.33
N LEU A 50 21.08 -2.02 2.30
CA LEU A 50 20.17 -1.59 3.37
C LEU A 50 18.93 -2.49 3.48
N LEU A 51 18.54 -3.18 2.40
CA LEU A 51 17.36 -4.05 2.45
C LEU A 51 17.58 -5.21 3.42
N ASP A 52 18.77 -5.80 3.41
CA ASP A 52 19.15 -6.88 4.33
C ASP A 52 19.19 -6.40 5.78
N GLU A 53 19.78 -5.23 6.02
CA GLU A 53 19.82 -4.60 7.35
C GLU A 53 18.41 -4.30 7.88
N TRP A 54 17.52 -3.76 7.02
CA TRP A 54 16.15 -3.44 7.40
C TRP A 54 15.35 -4.68 7.75
N LEU A 55 15.44 -5.74 6.93
CA LEU A 55 14.74 -6.99 7.18
C LEU A 55 15.25 -7.69 8.44
N THR A 56 16.57 -7.69 8.66
CA THR A 56 17.18 -8.20 9.90
C THR A 56 16.62 -7.47 11.11
N ARG A 57 16.70 -6.14 11.13
CA ARG A 57 16.17 -5.31 12.23
C ARG A 57 14.69 -5.55 12.47
N ILE A 58 13.87 -5.54 11.42
CA ILE A 58 12.43 -5.73 11.54
C ILE A 58 12.12 -7.10 12.15
N ASN A 59 12.76 -8.16 11.66
CA ASN A 59 12.56 -9.51 12.17
C ASN A 59 12.96 -9.66 13.65
N GLU A 60 14.11 -9.10 14.04
CA GLU A 60 14.59 -9.12 15.43
C GLU A 60 13.63 -8.37 16.37
N GLU A 61 13.24 -7.14 15.99
CA GLU A 61 12.35 -6.32 16.81
C GLU A 61 10.94 -6.93 16.93
N LEU A 62 10.39 -7.49 15.86
CA LEU A 62 9.07 -8.14 15.90
C LEU A 62 9.13 -9.45 16.71
N THR A 63 10.23 -10.19 16.63
CA THR A 63 10.44 -11.39 17.45
C THR A 63 10.51 -11.04 18.93
N ALA A 64 11.32 -10.04 19.29
CA ALA A 64 11.44 -9.56 20.66
C ALA A 64 10.10 -9.02 21.20
N PHE A 65 9.38 -8.24 20.39
CA PHE A 65 8.07 -7.70 20.77
C PHE A 65 7.04 -8.81 21.00
N LYS A 66 6.98 -9.81 20.12
CA LYS A 66 6.08 -10.97 20.26
C LYS A 66 6.39 -11.80 21.50
N ALA A 67 7.67 -11.94 21.86
CA ALA A 67 8.09 -12.63 23.08
C ALA A 67 7.71 -11.83 24.35
N ALA A 68 7.82 -10.50 24.31
CA ALA A 68 7.46 -9.62 25.42
C ALA A 68 5.95 -9.43 25.60
N HIS A 69 5.16 -9.60 24.53
CA HIS A 69 3.72 -9.37 24.50
C HIS A 69 2.96 -10.53 23.82
N PRO A 70 3.00 -11.76 24.38
CA PRO A 70 2.40 -12.95 23.77
C PRO A 70 0.87 -12.86 23.60
N GLU A 71 0.22 -11.98 24.35
CA GLU A 71 -1.22 -11.72 24.30
C GLU A 71 -1.65 -10.77 23.17
N ARG A 72 -0.70 -10.05 22.57
CA ARG A 72 -0.99 -9.04 21.54
C ARG A 72 -0.78 -9.64 20.14
N PRO A 73 -1.73 -9.48 19.21
CA PRO A 73 -1.50 -9.85 17.83
C PRO A 73 -0.39 -8.97 17.24
N VAL A 74 0.56 -9.61 16.56
CA VAL A 74 1.60 -8.94 15.77
C VAL A 74 1.32 -9.24 14.31
N GLY A 75 1.14 -8.20 13.51
CA GLY A 75 0.87 -8.36 12.09
C GLY A 75 2.14 -8.78 11.32
N PRO A 76 1.99 -9.51 10.21
CA PRO A 76 3.12 -9.93 9.38
C PRO A 76 3.71 -8.74 8.61
N LEU A 77 4.96 -8.91 8.20
CA LEU A 77 5.63 -7.99 7.28
C LEU A 77 5.26 -8.30 5.82
N ALA A 78 5.01 -7.26 5.02
CA ALA A 78 4.96 -7.38 3.57
C ALA A 78 5.98 -6.49 2.87
N VAL A 79 6.53 -6.94 1.75
CA VAL A 79 7.48 -6.15 0.95
C VAL A 79 6.99 -6.04 -0.49
N ASN A 80 6.91 -4.81 -1.01
CA ASN A 80 6.53 -4.55 -2.39
C ASN A 80 7.72 -4.65 -3.36
N GLN A 81 7.47 -5.35 -4.47
CA GLN A 81 8.38 -5.58 -5.59
C GLN A 81 7.77 -5.00 -6.88
N ILE A 82 8.44 -4.01 -7.46
CA ILE A 82 8.03 -3.44 -8.75
C ILE A 82 8.51 -4.36 -9.88
N VAL A 83 7.59 -5.14 -10.45
CA VAL A 83 7.88 -6.10 -11.51
C VAL A 83 7.89 -5.38 -12.86
N HIS A 84 9.05 -4.83 -13.23
CA HIS A 84 9.24 -4.19 -14.52
C HIS A 84 10.68 -4.40 -15.02
N GLN A 85 10.86 -4.54 -16.34
CA GLN A 85 12.18 -4.79 -16.93
C GLN A 85 13.20 -3.68 -16.69
N SER A 86 12.75 -2.45 -16.44
CA SER A 86 13.63 -1.32 -16.10
C SER A 86 14.02 -1.28 -14.62
N ASN A 87 13.47 -2.16 -13.77
CA ASN A 87 13.86 -2.26 -12.37
C ASN A 87 15.11 -3.13 -12.25
N ALA A 88 16.29 -2.51 -12.30
CA ALA A 88 17.57 -3.18 -12.17
C ALA A 88 17.80 -3.82 -10.78
N ARG A 89 16.98 -3.49 -9.78
CA ARG A 89 17.07 -4.01 -8.42
C ARG A 89 16.24 -5.28 -8.17
N LEU A 90 15.29 -5.59 -9.06
CA LEU A 90 14.25 -6.61 -8.80
C LEU A 90 14.82 -7.97 -8.41
N GLU A 91 15.81 -8.48 -9.16
CA GLU A 91 16.37 -9.80 -8.90
C GLU A 91 17.09 -9.87 -7.54
N HIS A 92 17.89 -8.86 -7.23
CA HIS A 92 18.59 -8.74 -5.95
C HIS A 92 17.59 -8.61 -4.79
N ASP A 93 16.64 -7.68 -4.90
CA ASP A 93 15.68 -7.41 -3.82
C ASP A 93 14.78 -8.63 -3.54
N VAL A 94 14.36 -9.35 -4.58
CA VAL A 94 13.62 -10.61 -4.45
C VAL A 94 14.45 -11.67 -3.75
N ARG A 95 15.74 -11.82 -4.11
CA ARG A 95 16.65 -12.78 -3.46
C ARG A 95 16.75 -12.50 -1.96
N VAL A 96 17.06 -11.25 -1.58
CA VAL A 96 17.18 -10.85 -0.18
C VAL A 96 15.86 -11.12 0.58
N CYS A 97 14.71 -10.79 -0.01
CA CYS A 97 13.42 -11.05 0.62
C CYS A 97 13.13 -12.56 0.79
N ILE A 98 13.57 -13.41 -0.14
CA ILE A 98 13.46 -14.89 -0.04
C ILE A 98 14.36 -15.41 1.08
N ASP A 99 15.61 -14.93 1.16
CA ASP A 99 16.58 -15.35 2.18
C ASP A 99 16.08 -15.02 3.59
N HIS A 100 15.41 -13.87 3.75
CA HIS A 100 14.71 -13.46 4.97
C HIS A 100 13.33 -14.09 5.17
N LYS A 101 12.84 -14.89 4.20
CA LYS A 101 11.51 -15.52 4.20
C LYS A 101 10.37 -14.52 4.49
N VAL A 102 10.40 -13.37 3.83
CA VAL A 102 9.36 -12.34 3.97
C VAL A 102 7.98 -12.97 3.75
N PRO A 103 7.03 -12.87 4.71
CA PRO A 103 5.83 -13.69 4.67
C PRO A 103 4.85 -13.27 3.56
N ILE A 104 4.85 -12.00 3.16
CA ILE A 104 3.94 -11.48 2.13
C ILE A 104 4.74 -10.68 1.10
N PHE A 105 4.70 -11.11 -0.15
CA PHE A 105 5.16 -10.31 -1.27
C PHE A 105 3.99 -9.53 -1.85
N ILE A 106 4.18 -8.24 -2.03
CA ILE A 106 3.27 -7.40 -2.81
C ILE A 106 3.93 -7.16 -4.16
N THR A 107 3.24 -7.38 -5.27
CA THR A 107 3.79 -7.15 -6.61
C THR A 107 2.93 -6.17 -7.38
N SER A 108 3.55 -5.39 -8.27
CA SER A 108 2.86 -4.35 -9.02
C SER A 108 3.41 -4.17 -10.45
N LEU A 109 2.64 -3.47 -11.30
CA LEU A 109 2.88 -3.19 -12.73
C LEU A 109 2.72 -4.38 -13.67
N ARG A 110 3.57 -5.41 -13.56
CA ARG A 110 3.44 -6.65 -14.34
C ARG A 110 3.23 -7.82 -13.41
N ALA A 111 2.50 -8.83 -13.89
CA ALA A 111 2.36 -10.07 -13.14
C ALA A 111 3.74 -10.67 -12.85
N PRO A 112 3.99 -11.19 -11.64
CA PRO A 112 5.25 -11.82 -11.28
C PRO A 112 5.52 -13.05 -12.15
N ILE A 113 6.80 -13.35 -12.38
CA ILE A 113 7.20 -14.58 -13.07
C ILE A 113 7.08 -15.78 -12.12
N LYS A 114 6.95 -16.98 -12.69
CA LYS A 114 6.69 -18.21 -11.94
C LYS A 114 7.77 -18.51 -10.90
N GLU A 115 9.02 -18.18 -11.20
CA GLU A 115 10.17 -18.42 -10.33
C GLU A 115 10.07 -17.64 -9.00
N ILE A 116 9.50 -16.43 -9.03
CA ILE A 116 9.25 -15.65 -7.82
C ILE A 116 8.18 -16.34 -6.97
N LEU A 117 7.07 -16.76 -7.61
CA LEU A 117 5.97 -17.43 -6.93
C LEU A 117 6.43 -18.74 -6.28
N ASP A 118 7.09 -19.62 -7.05
CA ASP A 118 7.61 -20.90 -6.57
C ASP A 118 8.55 -20.71 -5.36
N ALA A 119 9.43 -19.70 -5.42
CA ALA A 119 10.34 -19.41 -4.33
C ALA A 119 9.61 -18.92 -3.08
N VAL A 120 8.65 -18.00 -3.22
CA VAL A 120 7.83 -17.49 -2.11
C VAL A 120 7.00 -18.60 -1.46
N HIS A 121 6.35 -19.43 -2.28
CA HIS A 121 5.53 -20.55 -1.83
C HIS A 121 6.36 -21.64 -1.15
N SER A 122 7.63 -21.82 -1.53
CA SER A 122 8.51 -22.87 -0.96
C SER A 122 8.73 -22.77 0.55
N TYR A 123 8.59 -21.57 1.13
CA TYR A 123 8.68 -21.34 2.58
C TYR A 123 7.34 -20.94 3.22
N GLY A 124 6.23 -21.03 2.47
CA GLY A 124 4.88 -20.73 2.95
C GLY A 124 4.50 -19.24 2.93
N GLY A 125 5.28 -18.39 2.24
CA GLY A 125 4.87 -17.03 1.96
C GLY A 125 3.74 -16.97 0.92
N ILE A 126 3.12 -15.79 0.78
CA ILE A 126 2.07 -15.53 -0.22
C ILE A 126 2.41 -14.32 -1.08
N VAL A 127 1.86 -14.27 -2.30
CA VAL A 127 2.00 -13.16 -3.24
C VAL A 127 0.65 -12.51 -3.49
N LEU A 128 0.53 -11.22 -3.15
CA LEU A 128 -0.60 -10.37 -3.46
C LEU A 128 -0.22 -9.42 -4.61
N HIS A 129 -1.11 -9.23 -5.59
CA HIS A 129 -0.82 -8.39 -6.77
C HIS A 129 -1.74 -7.18 -6.90
N ASP A 130 -1.15 -5.99 -7.06
CA ASP A 130 -1.86 -4.74 -7.30
C ASP A 130 -2.47 -4.71 -8.71
N VAL A 131 -3.78 -4.50 -8.78
CA VAL A 131 -4.53 -4.40 -10.04
C VAL A 131 -5.51 -3.23 -10.01
N ILE A 132 -5.63 -2.55 -11.16
CA ILE A 132 -6.49 -1.36 -11.32
C ILE A 132 -7.71 -1.61 -12.21
N ASN A 133 -7.81 -2.80 -12.81
CA ASN A 133 -8.90 -3.18 -13.72
C ASN A 133 -9.03 -4.72 -13.83
N ILE A 134 -10.14 -5.17 -14.42
CA ILE A 134 -10.49 -6.59 -14.56
C ILE A 134 -9.47 -7.37 -15.41
N ARG A 135 -8.96 -6.78 -16.49
CA ARG A 135 -7.96 -7.43 -17.34
C ARG A 135 -6.67 -7.71 -16.57
N HIS A 136 -6.23 -6.78 -15.73
CA HIS A 136 -5.03 -6.96 -14.90
C HIS A 136 -5.29 -8.00 -13.80
N ALA A 137 -6.49 -8.02 -13.21
CA ALA A 137 -6.90 -9.06 -12.26
C ALA A 137 -6.80 -10.47 -12.87
N GLN A 138 -7.38 -10.68 -14.06
CA GLN A 138 -7.33 -11.96 -14.76
C GLN A 138 -5.90 -12.40 -15.04
N LYS A 139 -5.06 -11.51 -15.58
CA LYS A 139 -3.65 -11.81 -15.88
C LYS A 139 -2.83 -12.15 -14.63
N ALA A 140 -3.09 -11.48 -13.52
CA ALA A 140 -2.40 -11.76 -12.26
C ALA A 140 -2.77 -13.15 -11.74
N LEU A 141 -4.06 -13.51 -11.80
CA LEU A 141 -4.54 -14.84 -11.43
C LEU A 141 -3.99 -15.94 -12.35
N GLU A 142 -3.94 -15.69 -13.67
CA GLU A 142 -3.30 -16.58 -14.65
C GLU A 142 -1.83 -16.84 -14.32
N ALA A 143 -1.12 -15.85 -13.76
CA ALA A 143 0.26 -16.01 -13.32
C ALA A 143 0.40 -16.85 -12.03
N GLY A 144 -0.68 -17.03 -11.26
CA GLY A 144 -0.70 -17.87 -10.06
C GLY A 144 -0.50 -17.13 -8.74
N VAL A 145 -0.81 -15.83 -8.67
CA VAL A 145 -0.78 -15.06 -7.41
C VAL A 145 -1.86 -15.56 -6.44
N ASP A 146 -1.60 -15.49 -5.14
CA ASP A 146 -2.51 -15.97 -4.11
C ASP A 146 -3.71 -15.04 -3.92
N GLY A 147 -3.54 -13.74 -4.17
CA GLY A 147 -4.57 -12.74 -3.95
C GLY A 147 -4.39 -11.47 -4.78
N LEU A 148 -5.44 -10.66 -4.79
CA LEU A 148 -5.49 -9.42 -5.55
C LEU A 148 -5.66 -8.23 -4.61
N ILE A 149 -4.90 -7.16 -4.86
CA ILE A 149 -5.09 -5.86 -4.26
C ILE A 149 -5.76 -4.97 -5.30
N LEU A 150 -7.04 -4.68 -5.09
CA LEU A 150 -7.86 -3.87 -5.99
C LEU A 150 -7.61 -2.39 -5.71
N VAL A 151 -6.81 -1.75 -6.55
CA VAL A 151 -6.48 -0.32 -6.43
C VAL A 151 -7.52 0.52 -7.17
N ALA A 152 -8.65 0.75 -6.50
CA ALA A 152 -9.81 1.44 -7.03
C ALA A 152 -9.64 2.97 -7.07
N ALA A 153 -10.67 3.65 -7.59
CA ALA A 153 -10.75 5.11 -7.60
C ALA A 153 -10.54 5.71 -6.20
N GLY A 154 -9.77 6.80 -6.15
CA GLY A 154 -9.47 7.52 -4.91
C GLY A 154 -8.31 6.96 -4.10
N ALA A 155 -7.61 5.91 -4.53
CA ALA A 155 -6.36 5.47 -3.92
C ALA A 155 -5.24 6.49 -4.16
N GLY A 156 -4.32 6.66 -3.21
CA GLY A 156 -3.18 7.58 -3.37
C GLY A 156 -2.10 7.02 -4.31
N GLY A 157 -1.39 7.89 -5.03
CA GLY A 157 -0.43 7.45 -6.03
C GLY A 157 -1.11 6.75 -7.21
N HIS A 158 -0.44 5.78 -7.84
CA HIS A 158 -0.99 5.10 -9.02
C HIS A 158 -2.31 4.38 -8.69
N ALA A 159 -3.38 4.75 -9.39
CA ALA A 159 -4.72 4.29 -9.08
C ALA A 159 -5.58 4.07 -10.33
N GLY A 160 -6.51 3.13 -10.23
CA GLY A 160 -7.57 2.94 -11.22
C GLY A 160 -8.65 4.02 -11.14
N MET A 161 -9.53 4.05 -12.13
CA MET A 161 -10.70 4.93 -12.15
C MET A 161 -12.01 4.19 -11.80
N LEU A 162 -11.96 2.87 -11.64
CA LEU A 162 -13.16 2.10 -11.36
C LEU A 162 -13.63 2.33 -9.93
N SER A 163 -14.95 2.49 -9.78
CA SER A 163 -15.61 2.53 -8.47
C SER A 163 -15.28 1.25 -7.69
N PRO A 164 -15.04 1.33 -6.37
CA PRO A 164 -14.81 0.15 -5.53
C PRO A 164 -15.98 -0.84 -5.61
N PHE A 165 -17.23 -0.35 -5.66
CA PHE A 165 -18.42 -1.21 -5.78
C PHE A 165 -18.42 -2.04 -7.07
N ALA A 166 -18.03 -1.43 -8.20
CA ALA A 166 -17.96 -2.12 -9.48
C ALA A 166 -16.78 -3.08 -9.53
N LEU A 167 -15.58 -2.62 -9.14
CA LEU A 167 -14.35 -3.41 -9.23
C LEU A 167 -14.40 -4.66 -8.33
N VAL A 168 -14.82 -4.51 -7.07
CA VAL A 168 -14.98 -5.65 -6.15
C VAL A 168 -16.04 -6.62 -6.66
N GLY A 169 -17.22 -6.11 -7.01
CA GLY A 169 -18.34 -6.94 -7.46
C GLY A 169 -18.05 -7.71 -8.74
N GLU A 170 -17.33 -7.12 -9.70
CA GLU A 170 -16.93 -7.81 -10.93
C GLU A 170 -15.85 -8.87 -10.70
N VAL A 171 -14.83 -8.58 -9.88
CA VAL A 171 -13.79 -9.57 -9.55
C VAL A 171 -14.38 -10.77 -8.80
N ARG A 172 -15.32 -10.53 -7.87
CA ARG A 172 -15.99 -11.60 -7.13
C ARG A 172 -16.85 -12.53 -8.00
N LYS A 173 -17.17 -12.18 -9.25
CA LYS A 173 -17.85 -13.10 -10.19
C LYS A 173 -16.96 -14.26 -10.63
N PHE A 174 -15.64 -14.12 -10.56
CA PHE A 174 -14.70 -15.11 -11.07
C PHE A 174 -13.55 -15.44 -10.10
N PHE A 175 -13.50 -14.82 -8.92
CA PHE A 175 -12.44 -15.05 -7.94
C PHE A 175 -12.95 -15.03 -6.49
N ASP A 176 -12.83 -16.19 -5.84
CA ASP A 176 -13.20 -16.40 -4.43
C ASP A 176 -12.01 -16.36 -3.48
N GLY A 177 -10.81 -16.00 -3.95
CA GLY A 177 -9.61 -15.94 -3.11
C GLY A 177 -9.45 -14.59 -2.37
N PRO A 178 -8.32 -14.40 -1.69
CA PRO A 178 -7.97 -13.18 -0.96
C PRO A 178 -8.09 -11.91 -1.79
N LEU A 179 -8.95 -11.01 -1.34
CA LEU A 179 -9.20 -9.74 -2.00
C LEU A 179 -8.95 -8.59 -1.03
N VAL A 180 -7.99 -7.73 -1.33
CA VAL A 180 -7.71 -6.53 -0.55
C VAL A 180 -8.19 -5.32 -1.34
N LEU A 181 -8.96 -4.42 -0.74
CA LEU A 181 -9.46 -3.21 -1.42
C LEU A 181 -8.66 -1.97 -1.01
N SER A 182 -8.17 -1.22 -1.98
CA SER A 182 -7.64 0.13 -1.81
C SER A 182 -8.56 1.16 -2.45
N GLY A 183 -8.54 2.38 -1.93
CA GLY A 183 -9.27 3.53 -2.50
C GLY A 183 -10.08 4.29 -1.46
N ALA A 184 -9.64 5.51 -1.13
CA ALA A 184 -10.31 6.42 -0.18
C ALA A 184 -10.64 5.84 1.23
N ILE A 185 -10.05 4.72 1.63
CA ILE A 185 -10.26 4.11 2.96
C ILE A 185 -9.38 4.83 3.99
N ALA A 186 -10.00 5.54 4.92
CA ALA A 186 -9.30 6.29 5.98
C ALA A 186 -9.91 6.14 7.39
N THR A 187 -11.00 5.39 7.53
CA THR A 187 -11.75 5.20 8.80
C THR A 187 -12.13 3.74 9.02
N GLY A 188 -12.42 3.36 10.26
CA GLY A 188 -12.88 2.02 10.62
C GLY A 188 -14.20 1.63 9.95
N GLY A 189 -15.10 2.59 9.78
CA GLY A 189 -16.34 2.37 9.02
C GLY A 189 -16.09 2.04 7.55
N ALA A 190 -15.07 2.64 6.92
CA ALA A 190 -14.69 2.33 5.55
C ALA A 190 -14.04 0.93 5.42
N ILE A 191 -13.32 0.47 6.45
CA ILE A 191 -12.83 -0.92 6.52
C ILE A 191 -14.00 -1.91 6.52
N LEU A 192 -15.01 -1.69 7.37
CA LEU A 192 -16.19 -2.55 7.39
C LEU A 192 -16.98 -2.50 6.07
N ALA A 193 -17.09 -1.31 5.46
CA ALA A 193 -17.74 -1.16 4.15
C ALA A 193 -17.01 -1.94 3.05
N ALA A 194 -15.67 -1.97 3.07
CA ALA A 194 -14.88 -2.79 2.16
C ALA A 194 -15.24 -4.28 2.30
N GLN A 195 -15.35 -4.77 3.54
CA GLN A 195 -15.76 -6.15 3.80
C GLN A 195 -17.19 -6.44 3.37
N ALA A 196 -18.12 -5.52 3.63
CA ALA A 196 -19.52 -5.64 3.21
C ALA A 196 -19.67 -5.70 1.68
N MET A 197 -18.80 -5.03 0.92
CA MET A 197 -18.76 -5.15 -0.55
C MET A 197 -18.19 -6.48 -1.04
N GLY A 198 -17.56 -7.25 -0.16
CA GLY A 198 -16.96 -8.53 -0.47
C GLY A 198 -15.43 -8.52 -0.53
N ALA A 199 -14.72 -7.45 -0.16
CA ALA A 199 -13.28 -7.56 0.08
C ALA A 199 -13.01 -8.31 1.40
N ASP A 200 -11.83 -8.89 1.56
CA ASP A 200 -11.42 -9.54 2.81
C ASP A 200 -10.69 -8.55 3.74
N LEU A 201 -9.87 -7.66 3.16
CA LEU A 201 -9.09 -6.65 3.88
C LEU A 201 -9.15 -5.28 3.19
N ALA A 202 -8.88 -4.24 3.96
CA ALA A 202 -8.60 -2.90 3.45
C ALA A 202 -7.09 -2.67 3.22
N TYR A 203 -6.75 -1.88 2.21
CA TYR A 203 -5.40 -1.41 1.90
C TYR A 203 -5.32 0.10 2.14
N ILE A 204 -4.60 0.53 3.17
CA ILE A 204 -4.65 1.92 3.65
C ILE A 204 -3.25 2.55 3.53
N GLY A 205 -3.15 3.63 2.76
CA GLY A 205 -1.90 4.39 2.58
C GLY A 205 -1.94 5.76 3.23
N THR A 206 -2.67 6.69 2.60
CA THR A 206 -2.66 8.12 2.96
C THR A 206 -2.87 8.40 4.44
N ARG A 207 -3.69 7.61 5.15
CA ARG A 207 -3.90 7.75 6.59
C ARG A 207 -2.61 7.57 7.41
N PHE A 208 -1.73 6.68 6.98
CA PHE A 208 -0.44 6.42 7.63
C PHE A 208 0.67 7.38 7.18
N ILE A 209 0.44 8.24 6.17
CA ILE A 209 1.38 9.33 5.86
C ILE A 209 1.37 10.36 7.00
N ALA A 210 0.18 10.69 7.51
CA ALA A 210 0.00 11.57 8.67
C ALA A 210 0.25 10.85 10.00
N SER A 211 1.34 10.08 10.10
CA SER A 211 1.81 9.48 11.35
C SER A 211 3.18 10.00 11.77
N GLU A 212 3.50 9.89 13.05
CA GLU A 212 4.81 10.33 13.57
C GLU A 212 5.97 9.54 12.94
N GLU A 213 5.80 8.23 12.79
CA GLU A 213 6.81 7.28 12.32
C GLU A 213 7.02 7.31 10.79
N ALA A 214 6.09 7.89 10.04
CA ALA A 214 6.18 7.99 8.60
C ALA A 214 7.38 8.85 8.17
N HIS A 215 8.17 8.38 7.19
CA HIS A 215 9.29 9.12 6.61
C HIS A 215 8.81 10.18 5.59
N ALA A 216 7.90 11.04 6.03
CA ALA A 216 7.39 12.17 5.25
C ALA A 216 7.85 13.48 5.92
N THR A 217 8.01 14.55 5.14
CA THR A 217 8.30 15.87 5.73
C THR A 217 7.09 16.37 6.51
N ASP A 218 7.32 17.24 7.48
CA ASP A 218 6.23 17.84 8.25
C ASP A 218 5.25 18.61 7.35
N GLU A 219 5.74 19.26 6.28
CA GLU A 219 4.85 19.91 5.31
C GLU A 219 3.96 18.90 4.59
N TYR A 220 4.48 17.73 4.24
CA TYR A 220 3.68 16.70 3.61
C TYR A 220 2.62 16.17 4.59
N LYS A 221 3.01 15.85 5.83
CA LYS A 221 2.07 15.39 6.86
C LYS A 221 0.96 16.41 7.12
N ARG A 222 1.30 17.71 7.21
CA ARG A 222 0.32 18.80 7.37
C ARG A 222 -0.57 18.95 6.14
N ALA A 223 -0.02 18.89 4.94
CA ALA A 223 -0.81 18.97 3.71
C ALA A 223 -1.88 17.88 3.66
N ILE A 224 -1.59 16.66 4.13
CA ILE A 224 -2.59 15.59 4.25
C ILE A 224 -3.74 15.98 5.18
N VAL A 225 -3.45 16.58 6.33
CA VAL A 225 -4.44 16.99 7.34
C VAL A 225 -5.28 18.18 6.84
N ASP A 226 -4.65 19.12 6.12
CA ASP A 226 -5.30 20.35 5.65
C ASP A 226 -6.12 20.14 4.37
N ALA A 227 -5.95 19.01 3.68
CA ALA A 227 -6.56 18.76 2.38
C ALA A 227 -7.95 18.12 2.44
N SER A 228 -8.78 18.45 1.45
CA SER A 228 -10.05 17.79 1.18
C SER A 228 -9.92 16.84 -0.02
N ALA A 229 -10.96 16.04 -0.28
CA ALA A 229 -11.00 15.19 -1.48
C ALA A 229 -10.90 16.00 -2.79
N ALA A 230 -11.35 17.26 -2.79
CA ALA A 230 -11.27 18.15 -3.95
C ALA A 230 -9.82 18.59 -4.25
N ASP A 231 -8.91 18.45 -3.29
CA ASP A 231 -7.48 18.78 -3.40
C ASP A 231 -6.64 17.65 -3.96
N ILE A 232 -7.27 16.56 -4.39
CA ILE A 232 -6.59 15.41 -4.98
C ILE A 232 -6.73 15.45 -6.50
N ILE A 233 -5.58 15.58 -7.18
CA ILE A 233 -5.46 15.72 -8.62
C ILE A 233 -5.05 14.38 -9.24
N TYR A 234 -5.90 13.85 -10.11
CA TYR A 234 -5.61 12.64 -10.87
C TYR A 234 -4.91 13.00 -12.19
N THR A 235 -3.62 12.64 -12.32
CA THR A 235 -2.81 12.97 -13.50
C THR A 235 -1.74 11.92 -13.76
N ASN A 236 -1.28 11.81 -15.01
CA ASN A 236 -0.13 10.98 -15.38
C ASN A 236 1.17 11.77 -15.58
N LEU A 237 1.15 13.09 -15.33
CA LEU A 237 2.25 13.99 -15.68
C LEU A 237 3.59 13.59 -15.05
N PHE A 238 3.57 13.24 -13.76
CA PHE A 238 4.78 13.10 -12.98
C PHE A 238 5.53 11.79 -13.25
N THR A 239 4.79 10.74 -13.61
CA THR A 239 5.31 9.36 -13.65
C THR A 239 5.09 8.66 -14.98
N GLY A 240 4.26 9.23 -15.86
CA GLY A 240 3.75 8.59 -17.07
C GLY A 240 2.57 7.65 -16.82
N VAL A 241 2.26 7.31 -15.56
CA VAL A 241 1.13 6.49 -15.14
C VAL A 241 0.19 7.34 -14.30
N HIS A 242 -1.12 7.21 -14.52
CA HIS A 242 -2.07 8.02 -13.78
C HIS A 242 -2.04 7.69 -12.29
N GLY A 243 -1.99 8.74 -11.47
CA GLY A 243 -2.08 8.64 -10.03
C GLY A 243 -2.68 9.89 -9.40
N ASN A 244 -3.01 9.78 -8.12
CA ASN A 244 -3.58 10.84 -7.31
C ASN A 244 -2.50 11.54 -6.50
N TYR A 245 -2.43 12.87 -6.65
CA TYR A 245 -1.44 13.74 -6.01
C TYR A 245 -2.12 14.91 -5.33
N ILE A 246 -1.54 15.41 -4.24
CA ILE A 246 -2.10 16.53 -3.49
C ILE A 246 -1.79 17.86 -4.18
N ARG A 247 -2.83 18.68 -4.39
CA ARG A 247 -2.80 20.00 -5.06
C ARG A 247 -1.68 20.89 -4.51
N GLN A 248 -1.51 20.94 -3.19
CA GLN A 248 -0.49 21.77 -2.55
C GLN A 248 0.93 21.50 -3.07
N SER A 249 1.29 20.24 -3.27
CA SER A 249 2.63 19.86 -3.76
C SER A 249 2.86 20.30 -5.21
N ILE A 250 1.81 20.28 -6.03
CA ILE A 250 1.82 20.72 -7.42
C ILE A 250 2.01 22.25 -7.49
N LEU A 251 1.30 22.99 -6.64
CA LEU A 251 1.46 24.43 -6.51
C LEU A 251 2.86 24.81 -6.02
N ASN A 252 3.40 24.08 -5.03
CA ASN A 252 4.76 24.29 -4.54
C ASN A 252 5.82 24.07 -5.63
N ALA A 253 5.55 23.19 -6.60
CA ALA A 253 6.40 22.95 -7.75
C ALA A 253 6.25 24.01 -8.87
N GLY A 254 5.39 25.03 -8.68
CA GLY A 254 5.16 26.11 -9.64
C GLY A 254 4.28 25.72 -10.83
N LEU A 255 3.45 24.67 -10.68
CA LEU A 255 2.54 24.19 -11.71
C LEU A 255 1.09 24.57 -11.39
N ASP A 256 0.28 24.76 -12.43
CA ASP A 256 -1.17 24.96 -12.31
C ASP A 256 -1.88 23.59 -12.22
N PRO A 257 -2.44 23.22 -11.05
CA PRO A 257 -3.14 21.94 -10.87
C PRO A 257 -4.40 21.80 -11.75
N ASP A 258 -4.99 22.90 -12.19
CA ASP A 258 -6.23 22.91 -12.98
C ASP A 258 -5.95 22.88 -14.50
N ASN A 259 -4.68 22.99 -14.91
CA ASN A 259 -4.26 23.01 -16.31
C ASN A 259 -2.95 22.24 -16.56
N LEU A 260 -2.84 21.02 -16.01
CA LEU A 260 -1.66 20.18 -16.19
C LEU A 260 -1.60 19.55 -17.60
N PRO A 261 -0.42 19.51 -18.23
CA PRO A 261 -0.24 18.76 -19.47
C PRO A 261 -0.32 17.25 -19.24
N ALA A 262 -0.73 16.50 -20.27
CA ALA A 262 -0.70 15.04 -20.25
C ALA A 262 0.69 14.50 -20.64
N SER A 263 1.20 13.49 -19.93
CA SER A 263 2.46 12.83 -20.29
C SER A 263 2.27 11.81 -21.41
N ASP A 264 3.25 11.73 -22.32
CA ASP A 264 3.37 10.70 -23.35
C ASP A 264 3.85 9.37 -22.74
N LYS A 265 3.08 8.30 -22.91
CA LYS A 265 3.35 6.96 -22.34
C LYS A 265 4.55 6.25 -22.99
N SER A 266 5.00 6.67 -24.18
CA SER A 266 6.10 6.03 -24.91
C SER A 266 7.49 6.35 -24.36
N LYS A 267 7.62 7.31 -23.43
CA LYS A 267 8.89 7.83 -22.88
C LYS A 267 9.12 7.47 -21.41
N MET A 268 8.58 6.34 -20.95
CA MET A 268 8.62 5.91 -19.55
C MET A 268 9.99 5.31 -19.19
N ASP A 269 10.65 5.83 -18.15
CA ASP A 269 11.94 5.36 -17.64
C ASP A 269 11.95 5.36 -16.11
N PHE A 270 12.21 4.19 -15.50
CA PHE A 270 12.38 4.03 -14.05
C PHE A 270 13.84 3.81 -13.65
N SER A 271 14.77 3.80 -14.61
CA SER A 271 16.18 3.41 -14.43
C SER A 271 17.14 4.58 -14.18
N GLY A 272 16.69 5.83 -14.38
CA GLY A 272 17.54 7.00 -14.18
C GLY A 272 16.75 8.24 -13.77
N GLY A 273 17.14 8.86 -12.66
CA GLY A 273 16.76 10.22 -12.30
C GLY A 273 17.24 11.20 -13.37
N THR A 274 16.51 11.33 -14.45
CA THR A 274 16.67 12.45 -15.39
C THR A 274 16.17 13.72 -14.70
N SER A 275 16.45 14.90 -15.24
CA SER A 275 16.18 16.26 -14.71
C SER A 275 14.77 16.56 -14.13
N LYS A 276 13.87 15.57 -14.15
CA LYS A 276 12.63 15.38 -13.37
C LYS A 276 12.83 14.86 -11.93
N ALA A 277 14.05 14.62 -11.46
CA ALA A 277 14.35 14.08 -10.13
C ALA A 277 13.77 14.90 -8.96
N LYS A 278 13.47 16.19 -9.16
CA LYS A 278 12.73 17.02 -8.20
C LYS A 278 11.25 16.67 -8.11
N ALA A 279 10.61 16.33 -9.22
CA ALA A 279 9.16 16.12 -9.27
C ALA A 279 8.70 15.02 -8.32
N TRP A 280 9.42 13.92 -8.13
CA TRP A 280 8.93 12.84 -7.23
C TRP A 280 9.18 13.09 -5.74
N LYS A 281 10.21 13.88 -5.42
CA LYS A 281 10.48 14.28 -4.04
C LYS A 281 9.50 15.38 -3.59
N ASP A 282 9.13 16.24 -4.54
CA ASP A 282 8.39 17.47 -4.27
C ASP A 282 6.91 17.35 -4.65
N ILE A 283 6.49 16.34 -5.43
CA ILE A 283 5.09 16.01 -5.72
C ILE A 283 4.67 14.81 -4.86
N TRP A 284 3.62 15.02 -4.09
CA TRP A 284 3.22 14.14 -3.01
C TRP A 284 1.95 13.35 -3.38
N GLY A 285 2.02 12.02 -3.29
CA GLY A 285 0.91 11.12 -3.62
C GLY A 285 -0.09 10.96 -2.47
N ALA A 286 -1.35 11.34 -2.67
CA ALA A 286 -2.39 11.27 -1.66
C ALA A 286 -3.72 10.79 -2.25
N GLY A 287 -4.49 10.02 -1.49
CA GLY A 287 -5.79 9.51 -1.90
C GLY A 287 -6.94 10.40 -1.45
N GLN A 288 -8.13 10.19 -2.00
CA GLN A 288 -9.33 11.02 -1.74
C GLN A 288 -9.86 10.93 -0.30
N GLY A 289 -9.33 10.02 0.52
CA GLY A 289 -9.66 9.90 1.94
C GLY A 289 -9.03 10.96 2.84
N VAL A 290 -8.22 11.90 2.31
CA VAL A 290 -7.50 12.94 3.09
C VAL A 290 -8.40 13.72 4.05
N GLY A 291 -9.61 14.10 3.61
CA GLY A 291 -10.51 14.94 4.42
C GLY A 291 -11.14 14.26 5.64
N LEU A 292 -10.73 13.03 5.96
CA LEU A 292 -11.15 12.27 7.13
C LEU A 292 -10.05 12.19 8.21
N MET A 293 -9.03 13.05 8.11
CA MET A 293 -7.85 13.07 8.97
C MET A 293 -7.76 14.45 9.64
N GLU A 294 -7.67 14.46 10.97
CA GLU A 294 -7.71 15.72 11.75
C GLU A 294 -6.35 16.08 12.37
N SER A 295 -5.43 15.12 12.46
CA SER A 295 -4.13 15.33 13.10
C SER A 295 -3.09 14.31 12.66
N VAL A 296 -1.82 14.67 12.87
CA VAL A 296 -0.69 13.73 12.89
C VAL A 296 -0.68 13.05 14.26
N GLN A 297 -0.59 11.73 14.27
CA GLN A 297 -0.59 10.94 15.51
C GLN A 297 0.23 9.65 15.34
N PRO A 298 0.66 8.98 16.42
CA PRO A 298 1.38 7.71 16.32
C PRO A 298 0.58 6.65 15.54
N ALA A 299 1.23 5.86 14.69
CA ALA A 299 0.56 4.84 13.87
C ALA A 299 -0.20 3.81 14.71
N GLY A 300 0.30 3.49 15.92
CA GLY A 300 -0.43 2.64 16.87
C GLY A 300 -1.77 3.24 17.34
N GLN A 301 -1.82 4.57 17.52
CA GLN A 301 -3.07 5.28 17.87
C GLN A 301 -4.03 5.33 16.68
N ILE A 302 -3.51 5.52 15.46
CA ILE A 302 -4.31 5.41 14.23
C ILE A 302 -5.02 4.06 14.19
N VAL A 303 -4.29 2.95 14.40
CA VAL A 303 -4.88 1.61 14.39
C VAL A 303 -5.92 1.41 15.50
N ALA A 304 -5.66 1.94 16.70
CA ALA A 304 -6.63 1.89 17.80
C ALA A 304 -7.92 2.65 17.45
N GLN A 305 -7.81 3.87 16.90
CA GLN A 305 -8.94 4.67 16.45
C GLN A 305 -9.74 3.94 15.36
N LEU A 306 -9.06 3.41 14.34
CA LEU A 306 -9.70 2.62 13.27
C LEU A 306 -10.48 1.43 13.85
N LYS A 307 -9.99 0.82 14.94
CA LYS A 307 -10.64 -0.33 15.57
C LYS A 307 -11.92 0.06 16.28
N GLU A 308 -11.89 1.17 17.02
CA GLU A 308 -13.07 1.71 17.68
C GLU A 308 -14.16 2.11 16.67
N GLU A 309 -13.77 2.79 15.59
CA GLU A 309 -14.66 3.19 14.50
C GLU A 309 -15.25 1.97 13.77
N TYR A 310 -14.45 0.92 13.56
CA TYR A 310 -14.89 -0.33 12.93
C TYR A 310 -15.95 -1.02 13.78
N GLU A 311 -15.72 -1.19 15.08
CA GLU A 311 -16.70 -1.79 15.98
C GLU A 311 -17.96 -0.94 16.15
N ALA A 312 -17.82 0.40 16.16
CA ALA A 312 -18.96 1.31 16.16
C ALA A 312 -19.80 1.17 14.89
N ALA A 313 -19.17 1.10 13.72
CA ALA A 313 -19.85 0.88 12.45
C ALA A 313 -20.57 -0.48 12.43
N ARG A 314 -19.94 -1.53 12.96
CA ARG A 314 -20.51 -2.87 13.05
C ARG A 314 -21.74 -2.89 13.96
N ARG A 315 -21.67 -2.26 15.15
CA ARG A 315 -22.84 -2.10 16.03
C ARG A 315 -23.99 -1.37 15.35
N ARG A 316 -23.69 -0.29 14.60
CA ARG A 316 -24.71 0.49 13.88
C ARG A 316 -25.41 -0.29 12.78
N LEU A 317 -24.73 -1.22 12.10
CA LEU A 317 -25.33 -2.04 11.03
C LEU A 317 -26.09 -3.27 11.55
N LEU A 318 -25.73 -3.78 12.72
CA LEU A 318 -26.38 -4.95 13.33
C LEU A 318 -27.49 -4.59 14.32
N ALA A 319 -27.66 -3.31 14.64
CA ALA A 319 -28.77 -2.78 15.43
C ALA A 319 -30.03 -2.64 14.58
#